data_AF-A0A075N1J0-F1
#
_entry.id   AF-A0A075N1J0-F1
#
_cell.length_a   1.000
_cell.length_b   1.000
_cell.length_c   1.000
_cell.angle_alpha   90.00
_cell.angle_beta   90.00
_cell.angle_gamma   90.00
#
_symmetry.space_group_name_H-M   'P 1'
#
loop_
_entity.id
_entity.type
_entity.pdbx_description
1 polymer ?
#
loop_
_entity_poly.entity_id
_entity_poly.type
_entity_poly.pdbx_seq_one_letter_code
_entity_poly.pdbx_strand_id
1 'polypeptide(L)' 'MQQHLLSNCYKEKQMRITWPDGTNVKANFYVKGDKKSRVAVQQNRLAKAADMARAKKRWHGALDRLEVLLA' A
#
# COMPACT_ATOMS: atom_id res chain seq x y z
N MET A 1 -0.43 19.67 -17.65
CA MET A 1 -0.12 18.23 -17.57
C MET A 1 1.00 18.03 -16.56
N GLN A 2 0.70 18.03 -15.25
CA GLN A 2 1.72 18.02 -14.19
C GLN A 2 2.19 16.59 -13.92
N GLN A 3 3.39 16.28 -14.40
CA GLN A 3 4.16 15.13 -13.97
C GLN A 3 4.81 15.47 -12.61
N HIS A 4 4.05 15.31 -11.53
CA HIS A 4 4.63 15.25 -10.19
C HIS A 4 4.29 13.88 -9.63
N LEU A 5 5.29 13.21 -9.02
CA LEU A 5 5.18 11.97 -8.23
C LEU A 5 5.21 10.65 -8.99
N LEU A 6 6.37 10.22 -9.50
CA LEU A 6 6.72 8.80 -9.52
C LEU A 6 8.22 8.64 -9.21
N SER A 7 8.55 8.66 -7.92
CA SER A 7 9.88 8.28 -7.41
C SER A 7 10.15 6.82 -7.79
N ASN A 8 11.10 6.55 -8.69
CA ASN A 8 11.58 5.25 -9.19
C ASN A 8 10.69 4.05 -8.82
N CYS A 9 9.57 3.92 -9.52
CA CYS A 9 8.60 2.85 -9.33
C CYS A 9 8.87 1.77 -10.37
N TYR A 10 9.43 0.61 -9.99
CA TYR A 10 9.38 -0.58 -10.83
C TYR A 10 7.91 -1.02 -10.88
N LYS A 11 7.25 -0.75 -12.02
CA LYS A 11 5.78 -0.76 -12.15
C LYS A 11 5.16 -2.08 -11.69
N GLU A 12 5.82 -3.20 -11.94
CA GLU A 12 5.33 -4.52 -11.56
C GLU A 12 5.68 -4.96 -10.12
N LYS A 13 6.56 -4.25 -9.40
CA LYS A 13 7.06 -4.67 -8.07
C LYS A 13 6.53 -3.85 -6.92
N GLN A 14 6.26 -2.56 -7.15
CA GLN A 14 5.82 -1.66 -6.10
C GLN A 14 4.89 -0.60 -6.65
N MET A 15 4.05 -0.06 -5.78
CA MET A 15 3.32 1.17 -5.98
C MET A 15 3.67 2.14 -4.85
N ARG A 16 3.88 3.40 -5.20
CA ARG A 16 4.10 4.50 -4.25
C ARG A 16 2.98 5.50 -4.39
N ILE A 17 2.27 5.72 -3.30
CA ILE A 17 1.05 6.53 -3.26
C ILE A 17 1.26 7.62 -2.21
N THR A 18 1.12 8.87 -2.62
CA THR A 18 1.03 10.00 -1.69
C THR A 18 -0.42 10.09 -1.22
N TRP A 19 -0.63 9.96 0.08
CA TRP A 19 -1.97 10.02 0.68
C TRP A 19 -2.40 11.48 0.90
N PRO A 20 -3.70 11.79 0.97
CA PRO A 20 -4.16 13.17 1.15
C PRO A 20 -3.65 13.87 2.42
N ASP A 21 -3.26 13.11 3.44
CA ASP A 21 -2.65 13.62 4.68
C ASP A 21 -1.14 13.86 4.56
N GLY A 22 -0.58 13.76 3.35
CA GLY A 22 0.85 13.94 3.07
C GLY A 22 1.73 12.74 3.45
N THR A 23 1.15 11.68 4.03
CA THR A 23 1.90 10.44 4.30
C THR A 23 2.17 9.68 3.00
N ASN A 24 3.19 8.82 3.04
CA ASN A 24 3.52 7.98 1.89
C ASN A 24 3.16 6.52 2.18
N VAL A 25 2.39 5.94 1.27
CA VAL A 25 2.01 4.54 1.27
C VAL A 25 2.82 3.83 0.20
N LYS A 26 3.40 2.68 0.56
CA LYS A 26 4.08 1.77 -0.35
C LYS A 26 3.35 0.43 -0.33
N ALA A 27 2.89 -0.02 -1.48
CA ALA A 27 2.44 -1.40 -1.66
C ALA A 27 3.53 -2.15 -2.43
N ASN A 28 4.03 -3.25 -1.87
CA ASN A 28 5.03 -4.09 -2.51
C ASN A 28 4.40 -5.43 -2.87
N PHE A 29 4.68 -5.90 -4.09
CA PHE A 29 4.19 -7.16 -4.62
C PHE A 29 5.35 -8.15 -4.67
N TYR A 30 5.13 -9.33 -4.07
CA TYR A 30 6.09 -10.42 -4.05
C TYR A 30 5.45 -11.67 -4.63
N VAL A 31 6.18 -12.35 -5.50
CA VAL A 31 5.82 -13.68 -5.96
C VAL A 31 5.95 -14.66 -4.78
N LYS A 32 4.97 -15.54 -4.60
CA LYS A 32 4.97 -16.61 -3.60
C LYS A 32 4.63 -17.94 -4.30
N GLY A 33 5.56 -18.42 -5.11
CA GLY A 33 5.33 -19.55 -6.02
C GLY A 33 4.41 -19.18 -7.18
N ASP A 34 4.07 -20.16 -8.00
CA ASP A 34 3.45 -19.92 -9.32
C ASP A 34 1.99 -19.47 -9.26
N LYS A 35 1.30 -19.73 -8.14
CA LYS A 35 -0.14 -19.50 -7.98
C LYS A 35 -0.50 -18.47 -6.94
N LYS A 36 0.48 -17.87 -6.25
CA LYS A 36 0.21 -16.97 -5.13
C LYS A 36 1.15 -15.77 -5.15
N SER A 37 0.59 -14.64 -4.74
CA SER A 37 1.34 -13.41 -4.53
C SER A 37 1.14 -12.95 -3.09
N ARG A 38 2.16 -12.30 -2.52
CA ARG A 38 2.07 -11.58 -1.25
C ARG A 38 2.08 -10.08 -1.55
N VAL A 39 1.07 -9.37 -1.05
CA VAL A 39 1.05 -7.91 -1.03
C VAL A 39 1.42 -7.44 0.38
N ALA A 40 2.39 -6.53 0.48
CA ALA A 40 2.75 -5.90 1.75
C ALA A 40 2.56 -4.38 1.66
N VAL A 41 1.72 -3.83 2.53
CA VAL A 41 1.46 -2.39 2.60
C VAL A 41 2.19 -1.77 3.78
N GLN A 42 2.90 -0.68 3.52
CA GLN A 42 3.59 0.13 4.52
C GLN A 42 3.18 1.59 4.36
N GLN A 43 2.68 2.19 5.43
CA GLN A 43 2.41 3.63 5.49
C GLN A 43 3.39 4.28 6.45
N ASN A 44 4.16 5.24 5.94
CA ASN A 44 5.25 5.91 6.67
C ASN A 44 4.87 7.32 7.08
N ARG A 45 5.66 7.89 8.02
CA ARG A 45 5.49 9.27 8.53
C ARG A 45 4.17 9.51 9.27
N LEU A 46 3.65 8.48 9.91
CA LEU A 46 2.52 8.61 10.84
C LEU A 46 3.00 9.30 12.11
N ALA A 47 2.35 10.40 12.48
CA ALA A 47 2.84 11.30 13.54
C ALA A 47 2.59 10.76 14.96
N LYS A 48 1.45 10.08 15.18
CA LYS A 48 1.02 9.63 16.51
C LYS A 48 0.55 8.17 16.48
N ALA A 49 0.58 7.52 17.64
CA ALA A 49 0.10 6.14 17.79
C ALA A 49 -1.37 5.96 17.33
N ALA A 50 -2.21 6.98 17.55
CA ALA A 50 -3.59 6.97 17.07
C ALA A 50 -3.70 6.93 15.54
N ASP A 51 -2.78 7.58 14.81
CA ASP A 51 -2.71 7.53 13.34
C ASP A 51 -2.34 6.12 12.86
N MET A 52 -1.41 5.46 13.56
CA MET A 52 -1.05 4.07 13.29
C MET A 52 -2.24 3.13 13.48
N ALA A 53 -3.00 3.27 14.58
CA ALA A 53 -4.18 2.42 14.81
C ALA A 53 -5.23 2.61 13.71
N ARG A 54 -5.50 3.86 13.30
CA ARG A 54 -6.41 4.17 12.19
C ARG A 54 -5.91 3.59 10.85
N ALA A 55 -4.63 3.74 10.55
CA ALA A 55 -4.01 3.21 9.34
C ALA A 55 -4.13 1.68 9.29
N LYS A 56 -3.80 0.98 10.39
CA LYS A 56 -3.94 -0.48 10.48
C LYS A 56 -5.37 -0.94 10.22
N LYS A 57 -6.36 -0.33 10.89
CA LYS A 57 -7.78 -0.66 10.68
C LYS A 57 -8.20 -0.47 9.23
N ARG A 58 -7.79 0.64 8.61
CA ARG A 58 -8.07 0.92 7.18
C ARG A 58 -7.46 -0.14 6.27
N TRP A 59 -6.18 -0.45 6.45
CA TRP A 59 -5.48 -1.38 5.57
C TRP A 59 -5.95 -2.83 5.72
N HIS A 60 -6.29 -3.27 6.94
CA HIS A 60 -6.93 -4.57 7.14
C HIS A 60 -8.24 -4.65 6.35
N GLY A 61 -9.18 -3.72 6.56
CA GLY A 61 -10.46 -3.77 5.84
C GLY A 61 -10.33 -3.63 4.32
N ALA A 62 -9.30 -2.94 3.82
CA ALA A 62 -9.02 -2.87 2.39
C ALA A 62 -8.49 -4.20 1.84
N LEU A 63 -7.59 -4.87 2.56
CA LEU A 63 -7.03 -6.16 2.17
C LEU A 63 -8.06 -7.29 2.29
N ASP A 64 -8.95 -7.25 3.28
CA ASP A 64 -10.06 -8.21 3.42
C ASP A 64 -11.00 -8.12 2.19
N ARG A 65 -11.31 -6.90 1.73
CA ARG A 65 -12.11 -6.71 0.51
C ARG A 65 -11.37 -7.20 -0.73
N LEU A 66 -10.06 -7.00 -0.80
CA LEU A 66 -9.26 -7.50 -1.90
C LEU A 66 -9.27 -9.03 -1.93
N GLU A 67 -9.19 -9.69 -0.78
CA GLU A 67 -9.29 -11.15 -0.67
C GLU A 67 -10.62 -11.65 -1.26
N VAL A 68 -11.74 -11.02 -0.91
CA VAL A 68 -13.06 -11.37 -1.47
C VAL A 68 -13.14 -11.19 -2.98
N LEU A 69 -12.48 -10.16 -3.54
CA LEU A 69 -12.49 -9.91 -4.99
C LEU A 69 -11.57 -10.84 -5.79
N LEU A 70 -10.60 -11.48 -5.12
CA LEU A 70 -9.64 -12.40 -5.74
C LEU A 70 -9.98 -13.88 -5.52
N ALA A 71 -10.98 -14.17 -4.67
CA ALA A 71 -11.50 -15.50 -4.40
C ALA A 71 -12.41 -15.99 -5.54
#